data_AF-A0A4P6UD73-F1
#
_entry.id   AF-A0A4P6UD73-F1
#
_cell.length_a   1.000
_cell.length_b   1.000
_cell.length_c   1.000
_cell.angle_alpha   90.00
_cell.angle_beta   90.00
_cell.angle_gamma   90.00
#
_symmetry.space_group_name_H-M   'P 1'
#
loop_
_entity.id
_entity.type
_entity.pdbx_description
1 polymer ?
#
loop_
_entity_poly.entity_id
_entity_poly.type
_entity_poly.pdbx_seq_one_letter_code
_entity_poly.pdbx_strand_id
1 'polypeptide(L)'
;MTPERATAELAADAVLAVPGVTGLHGGEFGEVATYLPGRRVTGIRIGVDGCAVHITVRYPADLFGTAERVRSTVHPIVRVPVDVTIEDLTTDHETGPEL
;
A
#
# COMPACT_ATOMS: atom_id res chain seq x y z
N MET A 1 18.89 -12.87 7.36
CA MET A 1 17.78 -12.05 6.86
C MET A 1 16.85 -12.97 6.10
N THR A 2 15.58 -13.08 6.48
CA THR A 2 14.65 -14.09 5.90
C THR A 2 14.06 -13.50 4.62
N PRO A 3 13.98 -14.23 3.49
CA PRO A 3 13.62 -13.67 2.18
C PRO A 3 12.29 -12.89 2.19
N GLU A 4 11.29 -13.39 2.90
CA GLU A 4 9.97 -12.76 3.03
C GLU A 4 10.02 -11.36 3.67
N ARG A 5 10.97 -11.13 4.60
CA ARG A 5 11.18 -9.80 5.21
C ARG A 5 11.61 -8.77 4.16
N ALA A 6 12.55 -9.15 3.30
CA ALA A 6 13.04 -8.27 2.25
C ALA A 6 11.94 -8.00 1.22
N THR A 7 11.11 -8.99 0.90
CA THR A 7 10.04 -8.84 -0.10
C THR A 7 8.98 -7.82 0.32
N ALA A 8 8.48 -7.87 1.56
CA ALA A 8 7.44 -6.95 2.03
C ALA A 8 7.94 -5.49 2.07
N GLU A 9 9.19 -5.28 2.44
CA GLU A 9 9.80 -3.95 2.49
C GLU A 9 10.06 -3.38 1.10
N LEU A 10 10.61 -4.21 0.20
CA LEU A 10 10.77 -3.82 -1.20
C LEU A 10 9.43 -3.48 -1.86
N ALA A 11 8.38 -4.22 -1.56
CA ALA A 11 7.04 -3.90 -2.05
C ALA A 11 6.53 -2.57 -1.47
N ALA A 12 6.73 -2.31 -0.18
CA ALA A 12 6.32 -1.06 0.47
C ALA A 12 7.01 0.16 -0.14
N ASP A 13 8.33 0.09 -0.30
CA ASP A 13 9.13 1.14 -0.92
C ASP A 13 8.68 1.40 -2.36
N ALA A 14 8.41 0.33 -3.11
CA ALA A 14 7.96 0.44 -4.50
C ALA A 14 6.56 1.06 -4.62
N VAL A 15 5.64 0.78 -3.68
CA VAL A 15 4.31 1.40 -3.63
C VAL A 15 4.43 2.90 -3.35
N LEU A 16 5.23 3.29 -2.35
CA LEU A 16 5.41 4.69 -1.96
C LEU A 16 6.11 5.52 -3.04
N ALA A 17 6.85 4.87 -3.96
CA ALA A 17 7.46 5.52 -5.10
C ALA A 17 6.48 5.80 -6.26
N VAL A 18 5.24 5.28 -6.22
CA VAL A 18 4.25 5.51 -7.27
C VAL A 18 3.70 6.94 -7.16
N PRO A 19 3.78 7.76 -8.24
CA PRO A 19 3.22 9.11 -8.22
C PRO A 19 1.73 9.10 -7.88
N GLY A 20 1.34 9.95 -6.93
CA GLY A 20 -0.04 10.06 -6.45
C GLY A 20 -0.33 9.26 -5.18
N VAL A 21 0.50 8.27 -4.82
CA VAL A 21 0.41 7.59 -3.52
C VAL A 21 0.99 8.49 -2.43
N THR A 22 0.25 8.71 -1.35
CA THR A 22 0.68 9.54 -0.21
C THR A 22 0.99 8.73 1.04
N GLY A 23 0.59 7.45 1.07
CA GLY A 23 0.92 6.55 2.17
C GLY A 23 0.40 5.14 1.97
N LEU A 24 0.85 4.25 2.86
CA LEU A 24 0.29 2.91 3.05
C LEU A 24 -0.71 2.96 4.19
N HIS A 25 -1.87 2.32 4.02
CA HIS A 25 -2.94 2.29 5.02
C HIS A 25 -3.11 0.88 5.57
N GLY A 26 -3.30 0.74 6.89
CA GLY A 26 -3.42 -0.59 7.52
C GLY A 26 -4.76 -1.29 7.31
N GLY A 27 -5.68 -0.71 6.55
CA GLY A 27 -7.12 -1.05 6.58
C GLY A 27 -7.83 -0.47 7.80
N GLU A 28 -9.16 -0.54 7.83
CA GLU A 28 -10.03 0.07 8.87
C GLU A 28 -9.62 -0.28 10.32
N PHE A 29 -9.10 -1.51 10.53
CA PHE A 29 -8.65 -2.00 11.85
C PHE A 29 -7.14 -2.30 11.94
N GLY A 30 -6.32 -1.88 10.97
CA GLY A 30 -4.89 -2.22 10.94
C GLY A 30 -4.59 -3.68 10.58
N GLU A 31 -5.57 -4.39 10.03
CA GLU A 31 -5.53 -5.82 9.67
C GLU A 31 -4.67 -6.13 8.44
N VAL A 32 -4.36 -5.11 7.63
CA VAL A 32 -3.48 -5.22 6.46
C VAL A 32 -2.08 -4.90 6.93
N ALA A 33 -1.40 -5.93 7.42
CA ALA A 33 0.01 -5.85 7.72
C ALA A 33 0.68 -7.20 7.52
N THR A 34 1.92 -7.15 7.06
CA THR A 34 2.82 -8.31 7.08
C THR A 34 3.57 -8.26 8.40
N TYR A 35 3.27 -9.22 9.28
CA TYR A 35 3.92 -9.35 10.58
C TYR A 35 5.27 -10.04 10.41
N LEU A 36 6.32 -9.37 10.85
CA LEU A 36 7.70 -9.86 10.85
C LEU A 36 8.19 -10.01 12.31
N PRO A 37 9.25 -10.79 12.58
CA PRO A 37 9.83 -10.85 13.92
C PRO A 37 10.26 -9.45 14.40
N GLY A 38 9.52 -8.90 15.38
CA GLY A 38 9.81 -7.61 16.03
C GLY A 38 9.29 -6.35 15.32
N ARG A 39 8.63 -6.46 14.15
CA ARG A 39 8.06 -5.30 13.43
C ARG A 39 6.91 -5.70 12.50
N ARG A 40 6.11 -4.73 12.05
CA ARG A 40 5.04 -4.93 11.05
C ARG A 40 5.24 -3.99 9.87
N VAL A 41 5.01 -4.47 8.65
CA VAL A 41 4.89 -3.64 7.45
C VAL A 41 3.41 -3.36 7.23
N THR A 42 2.99 -2.13 7.47
CA THR A 42 1.58 -1.70 7.33
C THR A 42 1.19 -1.56 5.86
N GLY A 43 -0.05 -1.91 5.53
CA GLY A 43 -0.66 -1.74 4.21
C GLY A 43 -0.20 -2.73 3.15
N ILE A 44 0.63 -3.71 3.50
CA ILE A 44 0.98 -4.83 2.63
C ILE A 44 0.75 -6.12 3.39
N ARG A 45 0.01 -7.05 2.79
CA ARG A 45 -0.17 -8.42 3.30
C ARG A 45 0.14 -9.41 2.20
N ILE A 46 1.26 -10.12 2.33
CA ILE A 46 1.66 -11.18 1.40
C ILE A 46 1.17 -12.53 1.94
N GLY A 47 0.42 -13.26 1.13
CA GLY A 47 0.02 -14.64 1.38
C GLY A 47 0.53 -15.56 0.28
N VAL A 48 0.20 -16.85 0.39
CA VAL A 48 0.63 -17.87 -0.58
C VAL A 48 0.00 -17.70 -1.96
N ASP A 49 -1.24 -17.20 -2.02
CA ASP A 49 -2.03 -17.11 -3.25
C ASP A 49 -2.30 -15.67 -3.71
N GLY A 50 -1.81 -14.68 -2.97
CA GLY A 50 -2.09 -13.28 -3.28
C GLY A 50 -1.43 -12.28 -2.34
N CYS A 51 -1.42 -11.02 -2.77
CA CYS A 51 -0.90 -9.89 -2.04
C CYS A 51 -1.95 -8.78 -2.00
N ALA A 52 -2.32 -8.33 -0.80
CA ALA A 52 -3.17 -7.17 -0.62
C ALA A 52 -2.33 -5.93 -0.34
N VAL A 53 -2.60 -4.85 -1.06
CA VAL A 53 -1.92 -3.55 -0.92
C VAL A 53 -2.98 -2.47 -0.68
N HIS A 54 -2.85 -1.74 0.42
CA HIS A 54 -3.80 -0.73 0.85
C HIS A 54 -3.10 0.64 0.92
N ILE A 55 -3.63 1.62 0.18
CA ILE A 55 -2.97 2.90 -0.07
C ILE A 55 -3.88 4.09 0.22
N THR A 56 -3.25 5.23 0.47
CA THR A 56 -3.87 6.56 0.42
C THR A 56 -3.37 7.30 -0.83
N VAL A 57 -4.25 8.02 -1.51
CA VAL A 57 -3.95 8.72 -2.77
C VAL A 57 -4.19 10.23 -2.64
N ARG A 58 -3.42 11.06 -3.34
CA ARG A 58 -3.67 12.52 -3.43
C ARG A 58 -4.76 12.82 -4.46
N TYR A 59 -5.82 13.50 -4.06
CA TYR A 59 -6.85 14.02 -4.96
C TYR A 59 -6.49 15.43 -5.47
N PRO A 60 -6.80 15.77 -6.73
CA PRO A 60 -7.42 14.94 -7.76
C PRO A 60 -6.46 13.92 -8.37
N ALA A 61 -6.95 12.70 -8.62
CA ALA A 61 -6.17 11.63 -9.24
C ALA A 61 -7.03 10.70 -10.11
N ASP A 62 -6.37 10.08 -11.09
CA ASP A 62 -6.88 8.89 -11.77
C ASP A 62 -6.68 7.68 -10.85
N LEU A 63 -7.73 7.32 -10.11
CA LEU A 63 -7.69 6.27 -9.09
C LEU A 63 -7.41 4.89 -9.70
N PHE A 64 -8.05 4.56 -10.82
CA PHE A 64 -7.83 3.28 -11.50
C PHE A 64 -6.42 3.21 -12.08
N GLY A 65 -5.96 4.26 -12.76
CA GLY A 65 -4.60 4.32 -13.28
C GLY A 65 -3.53 4.26 -12.19
N THR A 66 -3.80 4.85 -11.02
CA THR A 66 -2.91 4.76 -9.85
C THR A 66 -2.86 3.33 -9.31
N ALA A 67 -4.02 2.69 -9.11
CA ALA A 67 -4.11 1.31 -8.63
C ALA A 67 -3.42 0.32 -9.59
N GLU A 68 -3.60 0.47 -10.91
CA GLU A 68 -2.93 -0.38 -11.90
C GLU A 68 -1.41 -0.18 -11.92
N ARG A 69 -0.94 1.05 -11.70
CA ARG A 69 0.50 1.35 -11.61
C ARG A 69 1.11 0.73 -10.36
N VAL A 70 0.40 0.77 -9.23
CA VAL A 70 0.79 0.07 -7.99
C VAL A 70 0.83 -1.45 -8.24
N ARG A 71 -0.23 -2.04 -8.78
CA ARG A 71 -0.29 -3.47 -9.11
C ARG A 71 0.89 -3.90 -9.99
N SER A 72 1.13 -3.17 -11.08
CA SER A 72 2.20 -3.46 -12.05
C SER A 72 3.60 -3.33 -11.44
N THR A 73 3.78 -2.44 -10.47
CA THR A 73 5.05 -2.22 -9.78
C THR A 73 5.33 -3.28 -8.72
N VAL A 74 4.29 -3.75 -8.01
CA VAL A 74 4.42 -4.70 -6.90
C VAL A 74 4.47 -6.16 -7.39
N HIS A 75 3.69 -6.51 -8.42
CA HIS A 75 3.59 -7.89 -8.90
C HIS A 75 4.95 -8.56 -9.21
N PRO A 76 5.94 -7.89 -9.84
CA PRO A 76 7.27 -8.47 -10.07
C PRO A 76 8.04 -8.83 -8.78
N ILE A 77 7.74 -8.15 -7.67
CA ILE A 77 8.40 -8.32 -6.36
C ILE A 77 7.81 -9.53 -5.63
N VAL A 78 6.48 -9.60 -5.57
CA VAL A 78 5.76 -10.62 -4.77
C VAL A 78 5.45 -11.90 -5.55
N ARG A 79 5.39 -11.84 -6.88
CA ARG A 79 5.16 -12.98 -7.80
C ARG A 79 3.87 -13.77 -7.55
N VAL A 80 2.89 -13.11 -6.95
CA VAL A 80 1.51 -13.56 -6.75
C VAL A 80 0.57 -12.45 -7.19
N PRO A 81 -0.71 -12.74 -7.51
CA PRO A 81 -1.70 -11.72 -7.83
C PRO A 81 -1.76 -10.60 -6.79
N VAL A 82 -1.95 -9.36 -7.24
CA VAL A 82 -1.97 -8.17 -6.36
C VAL A 82 -3.32 -7.47 -6.45
N ASP A 83 -4.00 -7.39 -5.32
CA ASP A 83 -5.21 -6.59 -5.13
C ASP A 83 -4.85 -5.27 -4.45
N VAL A 84 -5.33 -4.17 -5.03
CA VAL A 84 -5.03 -2.81 -4.55
C VAL A 84 -6.32 -2.15 -4.10
N THR A 85 -6.34 -1.72 -2.85
CA THR A 85 -7.45 -0.99 -2.23
C THR A 85 -6.99 0.44 -1.95
N ILE A 86 -7.76 1.42 -2.44
CA ILE A 86 -7.59 2.82 -2.06
C ILE A 86 -8.49 3.07 -0.86
N GLU A 87 -7.88 3.25 0.30
CA GLU A 87 -8.59 3.39 1.57
C GLU A 87 -9.01 4.83 1.84
N ASP A 88 -8.20 5.79 1.38
CA ASP A 88 -8.43 7.20 1.67
C ASP A 88 -7.85 8.12 0.58
N LEU A 89 -8.34 9.36 0.56
CA LEU A 89 -7.91 10.43 -0.32
C LEU A 89 -7.46 11.66 0.47
N THR A 90 -6.20 12.03 0.32
CA THR A 90 -5.68 13.30 0.83
C THR A 90 -5.95 14.43 -0.16
N THR A 91 -6.24 15.63 0.33
CA THR A 91 -6.30 16.85 -0.49
C THR A 91 -5.26 17.85 0.00
N ASP A 92 -4.90 18.85 -0.82
CA ASP A 92 -4.03 19.94 -0.38
C ASP A 92 -4.71 20.89 0.64
N HIS A 93 -5.98 20.66 0.98
CA HIS A 93 -6.76 21.47 1.91
C HIS A 93 -7.33 20.62 3.04
N GLU A 94 -6.54 20.40 4.09
CA GLU A 94 -7.11 20.05 5.39
C GLU A 94 -7.31 21.32 6.21
N THR A 95 -8.41 22.04 5.95
CA THR A 95 -9.00 22.89 7.00
C THR A 95 -10.05 22.04 7.66
N GLY A 96 -9.67 21.37 8.76
CA GLY A 96 -10.65 20.81 9.69
C GLY A 96 -11.58 21.93 10.20
N PRO A 97 -12.77 21.61 10.73
CA PRO A 97 -13.66 22.63 11.25
C PRO A 97 -12.96 23.42 12.36
N GLU A 98 -12.95 24.75 12.26
CA GLU A 98 -12.70 25.61 13.42
C GLU A 98 -13.88 25.35 14.39
N LEU A 99 -13.59 24.66 15.49
CA LEU A 99 -14.53 24.46 16.61
C LEU A 99 -14.60 25.71 17.48
#